data_AF-A0AAA9TWR6-F1
#
_entry.id   AF-A0AAA9TWR6-F1
#
_cell.length_a   1.000
_cell.length_b   1.000
_cell.length_c   1.000
_cell.angle_alpha   90.00
_cell.angle_beta   90.00
_cell.angle_gamma   90.00
#
_symmetry.space_group_name_H-M   'P 1'
#
loop_
_entity.id
_entity.type
_entity.pdbx_description
1 polymer ?
#
loop_
_entity_poly.entity_id
_entity_poly.type
_entity_poly.pdbx_seq_one_letter_code
_entity_poly.pdbx_strand_id
1 'polypeptide(L)'
;MSYEGMNQVTIHWDVVIALYIFFSWCHGGITNINCSGHIWVEPATIFKMGMNISIYCQAAIKNCQPSKLYFYKNGIKERFHITRINKTTARLWYNNFVEPQAFVYCTAECSRYFPETLICGKDISSGCKCWGAFKSQVKVNLTINWLPIL
;
A
#
# COMPACT_ATOMS: atom_id res chain seq x y z
N MET A 1 8.00 -6.54 57.76
CA MET A 1 7.96 -5.23 57.07
C MET A 1 9.41 -4.88 56.76
N SER A 2 9.88 -4.76 55.53
CA SER A 2 9.23 -4.69 54.23
C SER A 2 10.25 -5.14 53.17
N TYR A 3 9.77 -5.84 52.15
CA TYR A 3 10.57 -6.34 51.03
C TYR A 3 10.90 -5.19 50.07
N GLU A 4 12.16 -4.78 49.97
CA GLU A 4 12.63 -3.90 48.90
C GLU A 4 13.89 -4.49 48.27
N GLY A 5 13.77 -4.90 47.01
CA GLY A 5 14.90 -5.48 46.25
C GLY A 5 14.53 -6.32 45.04
N MET A 6 13.31 -6.19 44.49
CA MET A 6 12.88 -6.97 43.32
C MET A 6 12.21 -6.09 42.26
N ASN A 7 12.80 -4.92 41.98
CA ASN A 7 12.25 -3.96 41.00
C ASN A 7 13.08 -3.77 39.73
N GLN A 8 14.36 -4.15 39.67
CA GLN A 8 15.16 -3.89 38.47
C GLN A 8 14.91 -4.92 37.35
N VAL A 9 14.66 -6.19 37.71
CA VAL A 9 14.41 -7.28 36.76
C VAL A 9 13.01 -7.17 36.15
N THR A 10 12.02 -6.80 36.94
CA THR A 10 10.62 -6.65 36.52
C THR A 10 10.45 -5.49 35.54
N ILE A 11 11.09 -4.34 35.81
CA ILE A 11 11.08 -3.17 34.91
C ILE A 11 11.74 -3.50 33.56
N HIS A 12 12.82 -4.28 33.55
CA HIS A 12 13.48 -4.70 32.31
C HIS A 12 12.57 -5.59 31.45
N TRP A 13 11.84 -6.51 32.08
CA TRP A 13 10.86 -7.37 31.39
C TRP A 13 9.67 -6.59 30.84
N ASP A 14 9.14 -5.61 31.57
CA ASP A 14 8.05 -4.76 31.08
C ASP A 14 8.47 -3.91 29.87
N VAL A 15 9.71 -3.38 29.88
CA VAL A 15 10.26 -2.66 28.73
C VAL A 15 10.42 -3.58 27.52
N VAL A 16 10.93 -4.81 27.72
CA VAL A 16 11.08 -5.79 26.64
C VAL A 16 9.72 -6.22 26.09
N ILE A 17 8.72 -6.44 26.94
CA ILE A 17 7.36 -6.80 26.52
C ILE A 17 6.71 -5.64 25.76
N ALA A 18 6.83 -4.40 26.25
CA ALA A 18 6.32 -3.22 25.56
C ALA A 18 7.00 -3.04 24.20
N LEU A 19 8.32 -3.21 24.12
CA LEU A 19 9.08 -3.16 22.88
C LEU A 19 8.64 -4.28 21.92
N TYR A 20 8.47 -5.51 22.42
CA TYR A 20 8.02 -6.66 21.64
C TYR A 20 6.60 -6.48 21.10
N ILE A 21 5.68 -5.95 21.91
CA ILE A 21 4.32 -5.62 21.47
C ILE A 21 4.38 -4.51 20.41
N PHE A 22 5.20 -3.48 20.61
CA PHE A 22 5.38 -2.38 19.65
C PHE A 22 5.94 -2.89 18.31
N PHE A 23 6.99 -3.72 18.34
CA PHE A 23 7.55 -4.35 17.14
C PHE A 23 6.55 -5.31 16.47
N SER A 24 5.83 -6.11 17.26
CA SER A 24 4.81 -7.04 16.73
C SER A 24 3.65 -6.29 16.08
N TRP A 25 3.29 -5.11 16.61
CA TRP A 25 2.26 -4.26 16.01
C TRP A 25 2.74 -3.54 14.76
N CYS A 26 4.01 -3.11 14.73
CA CYS A 26 4.63 -2.55 13.52
C CYS A 26 4.74 -3.57 12.37
N HIS A 27 4.75 -4.88 12.68
CA HIS A 27 4.74 -5.98 11.71
C HIS A 27 3.34 -6.56 11.46
N GLY A 28 2.32 -6.09 12.19
CA GLY A 28 0.94 -6.54 12.12
C GLY A 28 0.22 -5.99 10.88
N GLY A 29 0.56 -6.49 9.70
CA GLY A 29 -0.17 -6.13 8.49
C GLY A 29 0.45 -6.59 7.18
N ILE A 30 0.74 -7.88 7.01
CA ILE A 30 0.91 -8.46 5.67
C ILE A 30 -0.29 -9.34 5.38
N THR A 31 -1.36 -8.73 4.87
CA THR A 31 -2.23 -9.43 3.95
C THR A 31 -1.59 -9.28 2.57
N ASN A 32 -1.03 -10.37 2.04
CA ASN A 32 -0.42 -10.35 0.72
C ASN A 32 -1.55 -10.26 -0.32
N ILE A 33 -1.98 -9.03 -0.65
CA ILE A 33 -3.01 -8.81 -1.66
C ILE A 33 -2.39 -9.16 -3.02
N ASN A 34 -2.87 -10.25 -3.63
CA ASN A 34 -2.42 -10.65 -4.95
C ASN A 34 -2.94 -9.66 -6.01
N CYS A 35 -2.10 -8.72 -6.43
CA CYS A 35 -2.44 -7.75 -7.46
C CYS A 35 -2.41 -8.39 -8.85
N SER A 36 -3.48 -8.19 -9.63
CA SER A 36 -3.60 -8.65 -11.02
C SER A 36 -3.19 -7.57 -12.03
N GLY A 37 -2.16 -6.79 -11.69
CA GLY A 37 -1.66 -5.68 -12.49
C GLY A 37 -0.81 -4.71 -11.67
N HIS A 38 -0.69 -3.48 -12.15
CA HIS A 38 0.17 -2.47 -11.56
C HIS A 38 -0.50 -1.09 -11.53
N ILE A 39 -0.32 -0.37 -10.42
CA ILE A 39 -0.78 1.01 -10.23
C ILE A 39 0.41 1.89 -9.82
N TRP A 40 0.56 3.03 -10.48
CA TRP A 40 1.60 4.01 -10.18
C TRP A 40 1.09 5.43 -10.28
N VAL A 41 1.84 6.35 -9.69
CA VAL A 41 1.45 7.75 -9.54
C VAL A 41 2.61 8.62 -9.97
N GLU A 42 2.33 9.56 -10.86
CA GLU A 42 3.24 10.60 -11.29
C GLU A 42 2.83 11.93 -10.63
N PRO A 43 3.78 12.72 -10.08
CA PRO A 43 5.23 12.53 -10.13
C PRO A 43 5.78 11.48 -9.15
N ALA A 44 5.07 11.23 -8.05
CA ALA A 44 5.42 10.22 -7.05
C ALA A 44 4.19 9.87 -6.20
N THR A 45 4.28 8.83 -5.37
CA THR A 45 3.22 8.48 -4.41
C THR A 45 3.12 9.49 -3.26
N ILE A 46 4.19 10.25 -3.04
CA ILE A 46 4.25 11.34 -2.08
C ILE A 46 4.62 12.60 -2.85
N PHE A 47 3.78 13.59 -2.74
CA PHE A 47 3.88 14.81 -3.53
C PHE A 47 3.51 16.02 -2.67
N LYS A 48 3.91 17.21 -3.10
CA LYS A 48 3.48 18.44 -2.44
C LYS A 48 1.97 18.63 -2.59
N MET A 49 1.31 19.02 -1.50
CA MET A 49 -0.12 19.36 -1.49
C MET A 49 -0.42 20.45 -2.54
N GLY A 50 -1.54 20.28 -3.24
CA GLY A 50 -1.99 21.15 -4.30
C GLY A 50 -1.30 20.96 -5.65
N MET A 51 -0.54 19.88 -5.84
CA MET A 51 0.03 19.56 -7.15
C MET A 51 -0.93 18.75 -8.03
N ASN A 52 -0.68 18.82 -9.34
CA ASN A 52 -1.37 17.99 -10.32
C ASN A 52 -0.75 16.61 -10.33
N ILE A 53 -1.58 15.59 -10.15
CA ILE A 53 -1.14 14.20 -10.11
C ILE A 53 -1.84 13.38 -11.18
N SER A 54 -1.13 12.39 -11.69
CA SER A 54 -1.67 11.41 -12.63
C SER A 54 -1.50 10.02 -12.03
N ILE A 55 -2.62 9.30 -11.90
CA ILE A 55 -2.64 7.93 -11.39
C ILE A 55 -2.89 7.02 -12.58
N TYR A 56 -2.00 6.07 -12.80
CA TYR A 56 -2.08 5.12 -13.90
C TYR A 56 -2.38 3.74 -13.37
N CYS A 57 -3.27 3.05 -14.07
CA CYS A 57 -3.63 1.67 -13.79
C CYS A 57 -3.42 0.84 -15.04
N GLN A 58 -2.65 -0.24 -14.91
CA GLN A 58 -2.45 -1.23 -15.96
C GLN A 58 -2.94 -2.60 -15.49
N ALA A 59 -3.94 -3.13 -16.17
CA ALA A 59 -4.46 -4.47 -15.95
C ALA A 59 -3.55 -5.53 -16.60
N ALA A 60 -3.24 -6.59 -15.84
CA ALA A 60 -2.50 -7.76 -16.31
C ALA A 60 -3.24 -9.05 -15.92
N ILE A 61 -4.55 -9.09 -16.16
CA ILE A 61 -5.42 -10.22 -15.79
C ILE A 61 -5.31 -11.32 -16.86
N LYS A 62 -5.04 -12.56 -16.45
CA LYS A 62 -4.99 -13.71 -17.37
C LYS A 62 -6.37 -13.96 -17.98
N ASN A 63 -6.44 -14.17 -19.30
CA ASN A 63 -7.66 -14.47 -20.06
C ASN A 63 -8.79 -13.42 -19.95
N CYS A 64 -8.48 -12.20 -19.51
CA CYS A 64 -9.43 -11.09 -19.54
C CYS A 64 -8.84 -9.89 -20.28
N GLN A 65 -9.58 -9.41 -21.28
CA GLN A 65 -9.40 -8.06 -21.79
C GLN A 65 -10.42 -7.15 -21.10
N PRO A 66 -9.97 -6.16 -20.30
CA PRO A 66 -10.88 -5.30 -19.58
C PRO A 66 -11.69 -4.45 -20.56
N SER A 67 -13.02 -4.51 -20.45
CA SER A 67 -13.93 -3.66 -21.21
C SER A 67 -13.86 -2.23 -20.68
N LYS A 68 -13.87 -2.09 -19.35
CA LYS A 68 -13.79 -0.82 -18.62
C LYS A 68 -12.84 -0.94 -17.43
N LEU A 69 -12.19 0.17 -17.13
CA LEU A 69 -11.33 0.35 -15.96
C LEU A 69 -11.95 1.43 -15.08
N TYR A 70 -12.09 1.13 -13.80
CA TYR A 70 -12.66 2.05 -12.82
C TYR A 70 -11.62 2.39 -11.77
N PHE A 71 -11.66 3.63 -11.32
CA PHE A 71 -10.85 4.12 -10.21
C PHE A 71 -11.75 4.38 -9.03
N TYR A 72 -11.24 4.07 -7.85
CA TYR A 72 -11.88 4.35 -6.58
C TYR A 72 -10.88 5.07 -5.68
N LYS A 73 -11.36 6.08 -4.98
CA LYS A 73 -10.63 6.81 -3.95
C LYS A 73 -11.40 6.69 -2.65
N ASN A 74 -10.76 6.17 -1.61
CA ASN A 74 -11.37 5.97 -0.29
C ASN A 74 -12.72 5.24 -0.36
N GLY A 75 -12.85 4.27 -1.29
CA GLY A 75 -14.08 3.50 -1.53
C GLY A 75 -15.11 4.15 -2.47
N ILE A 76 -14.90 5.39 -2.91
CA ILE A 76 -15.82 6.12 -3.78
C ILE A 76 -15.36 6.02 -5.23
N LYS A 77 -16.27 5.64 -6.14
CA LYS A 77 -15.99 5.51 -7.58
C LYS A 77 -15.78 6.89 -8.22
N GLU A 78 -14.61 7.07 -8.82
CA GLU A 78 -14.27 8.26 -9.58
C GLU A 78 -14.95 8.24 -10.95
N ARG A 79 -15.48 9.39 -11.38
CA ARG A 79 -16.24 9.54 -12.63
C ARG A 79 -15.62 10.53 -13.60
N PHE A 80 -14.75 11.40 -13.12
CA PHE A 80 -14.22 12.52 -13.90
C PHE A 80 -12.73 12.35 -14.20
N HIS A 81 -12.27 12.96 -15.29
CA HIS A 81 -10.85 13.01 -15.68
C HIS A 81 -10.18 11.63 -15.83
N ILE A 82 -10.97 10.59 -16.13
CA ILE A 82 -10.47 9.26 -16.47
C ILE A 82 -10.30 9.19 -17.98
N THR A 83 -9.06 8.97 -18.40
CA THR A 83 -8.67 8.81 -19.81
C THR A 83 -8.18 7.38 -20.03
N ARG A 84 -8.77 6.68 -20.99
CA ARG A 84 -8.28 5.38 -21.42
C ARG A 84 -7.13 5.59 -22.40
N ILE A 85 -5.92 5.18 -22.02
CA ILE A 85 -4.73 5.32 -22.88
C ILE A 85 -4.69 4.13 -23.84
N ASN A 86 -4.79 2.91 -23.30
CA ASN A 86 -4.74 1.66 -24.07
C ASN A 86 -5.86 0.71 -23.63
N LYS A 87 -5.98 -0.44 -24.31
CA LYS A 87 -6.96 -1.48 -23.93
C LYS A 87 -6.82 -1.89 -22.45
N THR A 88 -5.59 -2.00 -21.96
CA THR A 88 -5.27 -2.46 -20.59
C THR A 88 -4.86 -1.33 -19.65
N THR A 89 -4.73 -0.09 -20.13
CA THR A 89 -4.19 1.03 -19.34
C THR A 89 -5.14 2.21 -19.34
N ALA A 90 -5.43 2.74 -18.15
CA ALA A 90 -6.16 3.98 -17.96
C ALA A 90 -5.38 4.93 -17.03
N ARG A 91 -5.65 6.21 -17.17
CA ARG A 91 -5.08 7.30 -16.37
C ARG A 91 -6.21 8.12 -15.79
N LEU A 92 -6.18 8.30 -14.48
CA LEU A 92 -6.97 9.27 -13.74
C LEU A 92 -6.10 10.51 -13.46
N TRP A 93 -6.62 11.69 -13.76
CA TRP A 93 -5.92 12.94 -13.53
C TRP A 93 -6.64 13.77 -12.45
N TYR A 94 -5.89 14.31 -11.50
CA TYR A 94 -6.38 15.30 -10.55
C TYR A 94 -5.65 16.62 -10.75
N ASN A 95 -6.42 17.69 -10.83
CA ASN A 95 -5.92 19.06 -10.76
C ASN A 95 -5.94 19.51 -9.30
N ASN A 96 -4.81 20.00 -8.79
CA ASN A 96 -4.69 20.54 -7.43
C ASN A 96 -5.15 19.57 -6.32
N PHE A 97 -4.42 18.47 -6.10
CA PHE A 97 -4.79 17.48 -5.08
C PHE A 97 -4.52 17.97 -3.65
N VAL A 98 -5.57 18.12 -2.84
CA VAL A 98 -5.49 18.72 -1.49
C VAL A 98 -5.58 17.72 -0.33
N GLU A 99 -5.94 16.46 -0.57
CA GLU A 99 -6.09 15.50 0.54
C GLU A 99 -4.71 15.11 1.12
N PRO A 100 -4.55 15.04 2.46
CA PRO A 100 -3.26 14.70 3.06
C PRO A 100 -2.88 13.23 2.85
N GLN A 101 -3.87 12.33 2.85
CA GLN A 101 -3.71 10.91 2.58
C GLN A 101 -4.97 10.40 1.89
N ALA A 102 -4.81 9.52 0.89
CA ALA A 102 -5.91 8.80 0.28
C ALA A 102 -5.45 7.40 -0.16
N PHE A 103 -6.37 6.44 -0.11
CA PHE A 103 -6.16 5.12 -0.69
C PHE A 103 -6.87 5.06 -2.04
N VAL A 104 -6.09 4.81 -3.10
CA VAL A 104 -6.61 4.70 -4.46
C VAL A 104 -6.47 3.28 -4.96
N TYR A 105 -7.54 2.73 -5.54
CA TYR A 105 -7.50 1.41 -6.15
C TYR A 105 -8.24 1.38 -7.48
N CYS A 106 -7.87 0.39 -8.28
CA CYS A 106 -8.38 0.23 -9.64
C CYS A 106 -9.04 -1.14 -9.78
N THR A 107 -10.18 -1.17 -10.46
CA THR A 107 -10.89 -2.41 -10.81
C THR A 107 -11.06 -2.50 -12.32
N ALA A 108 -11.18 -3.72 -12.82
CA ALA A 108 -11.49 -4.02 -14.21
C ALA A 108 -12.82 -4.75 -14.32
N GLU A 109 -13.60 -4.36 -15.32
CA GLU A 109 -14.77 -5.11 -15.77
C GLU A 109 -14.38 -5.98 -16.95
N CYS A 110 -14.44 -7.30 -16.75
CA CYS A 110 -14.13 -8.29 -17.77
C CYS A 110 -15.43 -8.73 -18.45
N SER A 111 -15.51 -8.69 -19.78
CA SER A 111 -16.74 -9.06 -20.51
C SER A 111 -17.26 -10.48 -20.25
N ARG A 112 -16.44 -11.36 -19.67
CA ARG A 112 -16.80 -12.75 -19.32
C ARG A 112 -17.03 -12.99 -17.83
N TYR A 113 -16.61 -12.06 -16.96
CA TYR A 113 -16.68 -12.22 -15.51
C TYR A 113 -17.34 -10.97 -14.90
N PHE A 114 -18.56 -11.14 -14.42
CA PHE A 114 -19.15 -10.28 -13.39
C PHE A 114 -18.95 -11.03 -12.07
N PRO A 115 -18.30 -10.44 -11.05
CA PRO A 115 -18.15 -9.00 -10.75
C PRO A 115 -16.84 -8.33 -11.21
N GLU A 116 -16.76 -6.99 -11.02
CA GLU A 116 -15.53 -6.20 -11.17
C GLU A 116 -14.37 -6.86 -10.39
N THR A 117 -13.21 -7.03 -11.04
CA THR A 117 -12.03 -7.64 -10.42
C THR A 117 -11.07 -6.55 -9.95
N LEU A 118 -10.61 -6.63 -8.70
CA LEU A 118 -9.58 -5.74 -8.17
C LEU A 118 -8.25 -5.97 -8.90
N ILE A 119 -7.67 -4.91 -9.46
CA ILE A 119 -6.35 -4.96 -10.10
C ILE A 119 -5.28 -4.79 -9.03
N CYS A 120 -5.27 -3.62 -8.38
CA CYS A 120 -4.35 -3.29 -7.29
C CYS A 120 -4.79 -1.98 -6.64
N GLY A 121 -4.22 -1.66 -5.48
CA GLY A 121 -4.43 -0.40 -4.77
C GLY A 121 -3.12 0.15 -4.21
N LYS A 122 -3.11 1.45 -3.90
CA LYS A 122 -1.94 2.14 -3.38
C LYS A 122 -2.34 3.34 -2.53
N ASP A 123 -1.62 3.53 -1.43
CA ASP A 123 -1.70 4.75 -0.64
C ASP A 123 -0.93 5.89 -1.31
N ILE A 124 -1.57 7.05 -1.36
CA ILE A 124 -0.98 8.31 -1.78
C ILE A 124 -1.06 9.31 -0.63
N SER A 125 -0.06 10.18 -0.53
CA SER A 125 -0.09 11.24 0.47
C SER A 125 0.49 12.55 -0.05
N SER A 126 -0.07 13.64 0.44
CA SER A 126 0.38 14.99 0.13
C SER A 126 1.02 15.65 1.35
N GLY A 127 2.25 16.14 1.21
CA GLY A 127 3.02 16.75 2.29
C GLY A 127 4.48 16.31 2.39
N CYS A 128 5.21 16.90 3.33
CA CYS A 128 6.57 16.50 3.67
C CYS A 128 6.54 15.24 4.53
N LYS A 129 7.29 14.21 4.12
CA LYS A 129 7.58 13.02 4.93
C LYS A 129 8.29 13.44 6.23
N CYS A 130 7.58 13.43 7.35
CA CYS A 130 8.21 13.14 8.63
C CYS A 130 8.17 11.61 8.81
N TRP A 131 9.35 10.99 8.68
CA TRP A 131 9.75 9.64 9.09
C TRP A 131 8.73 8.49 8.97
N GLY A 132 8.91 7.64 7.95
CA GLY A 132 8.14 6.40 7.81
C GLY A 132 8.24 5.80 6.41
N ALA A 133 9.46 5.71 5.85
CA ALA A 133 9.66 5.04 4.57
C ALA A 133 9.62 3.52 4.76
N PHE A 134 8.44 2.93 4.97
CA PHE A 134 8.24 1.50 4.70
C PHE A 134 8.06 1.31 3.19
N LYS A 135 9.17 1.37 2.46
CA LYS A 135 9.23 0.95 1.07
C LYS A 135 9.33 -0.58 1.08
N SER A 136 8.21 -1.29 1.18
CA SER A 136 8.20 -2.74 0.96
C SER A 136 8.31 -3.02 -0.55
N GLN A 137 9.55 -2.94 -1.03
CA GLN A 137 10.02 -3.58 -2.25
C GLN A 137 11.17 -4.47 -1.80
N VAL A 138 10.87 -5.52 -1.05
CA VAL A 138 11.86 -6.55 -0.76
C VAL A 138 11.48 -7.81 -1.50
N LYS A 139 12.05 -7.95 -2.69
CA LYS A 139 12.26 -9.25 -3.32
C LYS A 139 13.37 -9.94 -2.51
N VAL A 140 13.01 -10.51 -1.36
CA VAL A 140 13.93 -11.33 -0.56
C VAL A 140 14.08 -12.68 -1.26
N ASN A 141 15.02 -12.76 -2.20
CA ASN A 141 15.70 -14.01 -2.49
C ASN A 141 16.88 -14.08 -1.52
N LEU A 142 16.63 -14.52 -0.29
CA LEU A 142 17.70 -14.92 0.63
C LEU A 142 17.48 -16.40 0.98
N THR A 143 18.17 -17.25 0.24
CA THR A 143 18.62 -18.56 0.70
C THR A 143 19.56 -18.32 1.88
N ILE A 144 19.02 -18.34 3.10
CA ILE A 144 19.83 -18.34 4.33
C ILE A 144 20.14 -19.81 4.63
N ASN A 145 21.33 -20.25 4.21
CA ASN A 145 21.95 -21.47 4.74
C ASN A 145 22.29 -21.21 6.21
N TRP A 146 21.66 -21.96 7.11
CA TRP A 146 22.02 -22.00 8.52
C TRP A 146 23.27 -22.86 8.69
N LEU A 147 24.41 -22.25 9.05
CA LEU A 147 25.50 -22.97 9.71
C LEU A 147 25.37 -22.77 11.23
N PRO A 148 25.35 -23.85 12.04
CA PRO A 148 25.32 -23.73 13.48
C PRO A 148 26.72 -23.37 13.98
N ILE A 149 26.82 -22.29 14.76
CA ILE A 149 28.02 -21.97 15.54
C ILE A 149 27.90 -22.72 16.86
N LEU A 150 28.89 -23.59 17.12
CA LEU A 150 29.17 -24.23 18.40
C LEU A 150 29.60 -23.21 19.46
#